data_AF-W9GCU2-F1
#
_entry.id   AF-W9GCU2-F1
#
_cell.length_a   1.000
_cell.length_b   1.000
_cell.length_c   1.000
_cell.angle_alpha   90.00
_cell.angle_beta   90.00
_cell.angle_gamma   90.00
#
_symmetry.space_group_name_H-M   'P 1'
#
loop_
_entity.id
_entity.type
_entity.pdbx_description
1 polymer ?
#
loop_
_entity_poly.entity_id
_entity_poly.type
_entity_poly.pdbx_seq_one_letter_code
_entity_poly.pdbx_strand_id
1 'polypeptide(L)'
;PSGGPTPVLRFRTLASLVSSQLDGDLLYRGRPIEEVVRDLTFDDAVALVLGATGPGAFRGSGGPTLARLAEVLPGLPPERRLPVGVQLLAGADPLAVDLDPDRVRLAAVTAVHACLASTAPEAALSGDPVADVPALLLAGLRGGRPSRPDVELLRVLLTAL
;
A
#
# COMPACT_ATOMS: atom_id res chain seq x y z
N PRO A 1 -18.13 -36.17 34.77
CA PRO A 1 -17.77 -34.84 34.24
C PRO A 1 -16.50 -34.93 33.37
N SER A 2 -16.68 -34.75 32.07
CA SER A 2 -15.67 -34.89 31.02
C SER A 2 -14.71 -33.69 30.99
N GLY A 3 -13.60 -33.78 31.72
CA GLY A 3 -12.49 -32.81 31.72
C GLY A 3 -11.46 -33.10 30.63
N GLY A 4 -11.87 -33.07 29.36
CA GLY A 4 -10.93 -33.14 28.25
C GLY A 4 -10.12 -31.84 28.14
N PRO A 5 -8.82 -31.88 27.81
CA PRO A 5 -8.00 -30.68 27.67
C PRO A 5 -8.56 -29.78 26.55
N THR A 6 -8.84 -28.53 26.90
CA THR A 6 -9.28 -27.47 25.99
C THR A 6 -8.30 -27.35 24.81
N PRO A 7 -8.75 -27.31 23.54
CA PRO A 7 -7.85 -27.15 22.41
C PRO A 7 -7.17 -25.79 22.49
N VAL A 8 -5.88 -25.80 22.83
CA VAL A 8 -5.02 -24.63 22.80
C VAL A 8 -4.90 -24.19 21.34
N LEU A 9 -5.18 -22.90 21.07
CA LEU A 9 -4.93 -22.26 19.78
C LEU A 9 -3.50 -22.58 19.33
N ARG A 10 -3.34 -23.50 18.38
CA ARG A 10 -2.04 -23.78 17.76
C ARG A 10 -1.80 -22.69 16.73
N PHE A 11 -0.98 -21.69 17.11
CA PHE A 11 -0.40 -20.76 16.16
C PHE A 11 0.45 -21.58 15.18
N ARG A 12 -0.09 -21.84 13.98
CA ARG A 12 0.71 -22.34 12.88
C ARG A 12 1.52 -21.15 12.39
N THR A 13 2.81 -21.16 12.67
CA THR A 13 3.77 -20.25 12.03
C THR A 13 3.61 -20.43 10.53
N LEU A 14 3.02 -19.44 9.84
CA LEU A 14 2.96 -19.43 8.39
C LEU A 14 4.37 -19.12 7.90
N ALA A 15 4.99 -20.08 7.21
CA ALA A 15 6.21 -19.80 6.48
C ALA A 15 5.86 -18.80 5.37
N SER A 16 6.35 -17.57 5.52
CA SER A 16 6.25 -16.52 4.51
C SER A 16 7.56 -16.48 3.74
N LEU A 17 7.47 -16.44 2.41
CA LEU A 17 8.63 -16.19 1.53
C LEU A 17 8.82 -14.71 1.23
N VAL A 18 8.06 -13.83 1.89
CA VAL A 18 8.06 -12.38 1.61
C VAL A 18 9.23 -11.69 2.28
N SER A 19 9.49 -11.98 3.55
CA SER A 19 10.62 -11.43 4.29
C SER A 19 11.35 -12.52 5.08
N SER A 20 12.66 -12.36 5.22
CA SER A 20 13.50 -13.21 6.05
C SER A 20 14.58 -12.39 6.71
N GLN A 21 15.06 -12.84 7.87
CA GLN A 21 16.24 -12.29 8.51
C GLN A 21 17.34 -13.36 8.52
N LEU A 22 18.49 -13.07 7.93
CA LEU A 22 19.62 -13.99 7.82
C LEU A 22 20.89 -13.24 8.25
N ASP A 23 21.61 -13.78 9.24
CA ASP A 23 22.89 -13.24 9.73
C ASP A 23 22.86 -11.73 10.11
N GLY A 24 21.69 -11.23 10.52
CA GLY A 24 21.48 -9.82 10.87
C GLY A 24 20.91 -8.98 9.74
N ASP A 25 20.92 -9.48 8.50
CA ASP A 25 20.38 -8.81 7.33
C ASP A 25 18.87 -9.06 7.18
N LEU A 26 18.13 -8.01 6.84
CA LEU A 26 16.72 -8.11 6.43
C LEU A 26 16.63 -8.25 4.92
N LEU A 27 15.91 -9.27 4.46
CA LEU A 27 15.74 -9.57 3.04
C LEU A 27 14.26 -9.51 2.66
N TYR A 28 13.95 -8.90 1.51
CA TYR A 28 12.67 -9.02 0.84
C TYR A 28 12.80 -9.99 -0.33
N ARG A 29 12.10 -11.13 -0.22
CA ARG A 29 12.18 -12.25 -1.18
C ARG A 29 13.62 -12.64 -1.55
N GLY A 30 14.49 -12.67 -0.55
CA GLY A 30 15.91 -13.02 -0.73
C GLY A 30 16.80 -11.88 -1.23
N ARG A 31 16.28 -10.66 -1.43
CA ARG A 31 17.08 -9.47 -1.74
C ARG A 31 17.35 -8.64 -0.48
N PRO A 32 18.60 -8.28 -0.15
CA PRO A 32 18.90 -7.42 0.98
C PRO A 32 18.19 -6.07 0.90
N ILE A 33 17.69 -5.59 2.03
CA ILE A 33 16.90 -4.35 2.08
C ILE A 33 17.70 -3.13 1.61
N GLU A 34 19.01 -3.11 1.85
CA GLU A 34 19.90 -2.04 1.38
C GLU A 34 19.91 -1.93 -0.15
N GLU A 35 19.88 -3.07 -0.86
CA GLU A 35 19.79 -3.10 -2.31
C GLU A 35 18.39 -2.68 -2.79
N VAL A 36 17.34 -3.07 -2.08
CA VAL A 36 15.96 -2.65 -2.39
C VAL A 36 15.86 -1.13 -2.31
N VAL A 37 16.32 -0.54 -1.21
CA VAL A 37 16.29 0.92 -1.00
C VAL A 37 17.14 1.66 -2.03
N ARG A 38 18.32 1.13 -2.38
CA ARG A 38 19.24 1.80 -3.29
C ARG A 38 18.79 1.70 -4.75
N ASP A 39 18.29 0.54 -5.17
CA ASP A 39 18.16 0.21 -6.58
C ASP A 39 16.70 0.25 -7.09
N LEU A 40 15.71 0.23 -6.19
CA LEU A 40 14.29 0.19 -6.56
C LEU A 40 13.54 1.49 -6.21
N THR A 41 12.54 1.81 -7.04
CA THR A 41 11.50 2.76 -6.66
C THR A 41 10.61 2.18 -5.56
N PHE A 42 9.81 3.02 -4.90
CA PHE A 42 8.86 2.52 -3.90
C PHE A 42 7.88 1.51 -4.50
N ASP A 43 7.32 1.82 -5.67
CA ASP A 43 6.39 0.93 -6.37
C ASP A 43 7.03 -0.41 -6.74
N ASP A 44 8.29 -0.40 -7.17
CA ASP A 44 9.02 -1.63 -7.51
C ASP A 44 9.33 -2.45 -6.24
N ALA A 45 9.61 -1.80 -5.11
CA ALA A 45 9.76 -2.47 -3.81
C ALA A 45 8.42 -3.08 -3.33
N VAL A 46 7.30 -2.38 -3.50
CA VAL A 46 5.96 -2.91 -3.23
C VAL A 46 5.65 -4.10 -4.14
N ALA A 47 5.97 -4.01 -5.43
CA ALA A 47 5.80 -5.11 -6.39
C ALA A 47 6.63 -6.34 -5.99
N LEU A 48 7.88 -6.13 -5.57
CA LEU A 48 8.74 -7.18 -5.02
C LEU A 48 8.07 -7.86 -3.82
N VAL A 49 7.61 -7.11 -2.82
CA VAL A 49 6.95 -7.66 -1.62
C VAL A 49 5.70 -8.45 -2.00
N LEU A 50 4.83 -7.86 -2.82
CA LEU A 50 3.58 -8.48 -3.27
C LEU A 50 3.80 -9.68 -4.21
N GLY A 51 5.00 -9.82 -4.79
CA GLY A 51 5.30 -10.83 -5.79
C GLY A 51 4.61 -10.57 -7.13
N ALA A 52 4.34 -9.31 -7.45
CA ALA A 52 3.80 -8.90 -8.74
C ALA A 52 4.95 -8.81 -9.76
N THR A 53 4.80 -9.46 -10.92
CA THR A 53 5.83 -9.47 -11.96
C THR A 53 5.50 -8.44 -13.05
N GLY A 54 6.39 -7.46 -13.25
CA GLY A 54 6.34 -6.53 -14.38
C GLY A 54 6.62 -5.07 -13.96
N PRO A 55 7.42 -4.30 -14.73
CA PRO A 55 7.64 -2.89 -14.45
C PRO A 55 6.32 -2.11 -14.56
N GLY A 56 5.99 -1.34 -13.53
CA GLY A 56 4.73 -0.59 -13.50
C GLY A 56 3.48 -1.46 -13.30
N ALA A 57 3.61 -2.63 -12.64
CA ALA A 57 2.50 -3.56 -12.37
C ALA A 57 1.23 -2.91 -11.79
N PHE A 58 1.36 -1.75 -11.16
CA PHE A 58 0.26 -1.03 -10.51
C PHE A 58 -0.09 0.32 -11.17
N ARG A 59 0.52 0.64 -12.32
CA ARG A 59 0.25 1.89 -13.04
C ARG A 59 -1.08 1.77 -13.79
N GLY A 60 -2.08 2.55 -13.37
CA GLY A 60 -3.19 2.93 -14.25
C GLY A 60 -4.55 2.24 -14.06
N SER A 61 -4.99 1.92 -12.84
CA SER A 61 -6.39 1.48 -12.62
C SER A 61 -7.26 2.52 -11.91
N GLY A 62 -7.20 3.76 -12.40
CA GLY A 62 -8.01 4.87 -11.91
C GLY A 62 -9.48 4.78 -12.31
N GLY A 63 -10.15 3.71 -11.90
CA GLY A 63 -11.55 3.44 -12.24
C GLY A 63 -12.56 4.39 -11.57
N PRO A 64 -13.86 4.24 -11.90
CA PRO A 64 -14.95 5.05 -11.33
C PRO A 64 -15.03 5.01 -9.80
N THR A 65 -14.46 3.98 -9.17
CA THR A 65 -14.33 3.88 -7.71
C THR A 65 -13.46 4.98 -7.11
N LEU A 66 -12.39 5.42 -7.79
CA LEU A 66 -11.54 6.53 -7.33
C LEU A 66 -12.30 7.86 -7.30
N ALA A 67 -13.13 8.11 -8.32
CA ALA A 67 -13.96 9.31 -8.38
C ALA A 67 -14.94 9.37 -7.20
N ARG A 68 -15.57 8.23 -6.87
CA ARG A 68 -16.47 8.13 -5.71
C ARG A 68 -15.76 8.37 -4.38
N LEU A 69 -14.51 7.92 -4.25
CA LEU A 69 -13.70 8.21 -3.06
C LEU A 69 -13.38 9.70 -2.96
N ALA A 70 -13.05 10.36 -4.07
CA ALA A 70 -12.78 11.79 -4.11
C ALA A 70 -14.00 12.63 -3.69
N GLU A 71 -15.23 12.16 -3.95
CA GLU A 71 -16.46 12.82 -3.50
C GLU A 71 -16.74 12.63 -1.99
N VAL A 72 -16.54 11.42 -1.46
CA VAL A 72 -16.98 11.06 -0.11
C VAL A 72 -15.93 11.40 0.95
N LEU A 73 -14.65 11.17 0.68
CA LEU A 73 -13.59 11.26 1.69
C LEU A 73 -13.35 12.67 2.25
N PRO A 74 -13.44 13.77 1.47
CA PRO A 74 -13.25 15.12 2.01
C PRO A 74 -14.23 15.50 3.12
N GLY A 75 -15.45 14.95 3.09
CA GLY A 75 -16.49 15.20 4.09
C GLY A 75 -16.29 14.48 5.42
N LEU A 76 -15.26 13.63 5.53
CA LEU A 76 -14.96 12.85 6.74
C LEU A 76 -13.81 13.46 7.54
N PRO A 77 -13.80 13.28 8.88
CA PRO A 77 -12.63 13.56 9.70
C PRO A 77 -11.40 12.81 9.18
N PRO A 78 -10.19 13.41 9.17
CA PRO A 78 -8.98 12.80 8.59
C PRO A 78 -8.71 11.37 9.07
N GLU A 79 -8.88 11.10 10.36
CA GLU A 79 -8.67 9.81 10.99
C GLU A 79 -9.64 8.71 10.51
N ARG A 80 -10.77 9.10 9.90
CA ARG A 80 -11.78 8.18 9.34
C ARG A 80 -11.62 7.92 7.85
N ARG A 81 -10.81 8.73 7.14
CA ARG A 81 -10.73 8.67 5.67
C ARG A 81 -10.15 7.35 5.16
N LEU A 82 -9.07 6.87 5.77
CA LEU A 82 -8.44 5.62 5.34
C LEU A 82 -9.32 4.39 5.66
N PRO A 83 -9.85 4.20 6.88
CA PRO A 83 -10.76 3.09 7.16
C PRO A 83 -12.02 3.08 6.28
N VAL A 84 -12.65 4.24 6.05
CA VAL A 84 -13.85 4.34 5.21
C VAL A 84 -13.51 4.16 3.72
N GLY A 85 -12.38 4.70 3.26
CA GLY A 85 -11.91 4.50 1.89
C GLY A 85 -11.71 3.02 1.58
N VAL A 86 -11.01 2.28 2.45
CA VAL A 86 -10.83 0.83 2.31
C VAL A 86 -12.17 0.09 2.27
N GLN A 87 -13.15 0.47 3.10
CA GLN A 87 -14.48 -0.14 3.09
C GLN A 87 -15.25 0.15 1.79
N LEU A 88 -15.19 1.38 1.28
CA LEU A 88 -15.82 1.76 0.02
C LEU A 88 -15.20 1.02 -1.17
N LEU A 89 -13.88 0.80 -1.15
CA LEU A 89 -13.17 -0.01 -2.14
C LEU A 89 -13.56 -1.49 -2.07
N ALA A 90 -13.61 -2.05 -0.86
CA ALA A 90 -14.08 -3.43 -0.66
C ALA A 90 -15.55 -3.62 -1.05
N GLY A 91 -16.39 -2.60 -0.85
CA GLY A 91 -17.81 -2.62 -1.22
C GLY A 91 -18.10 -2.20 -2.66
N ALA A 92 -17.09 -1.75 -3.42
CA ALA A 92 -17.28 -1.35 -4.82
C ALA A 92 -17.50 -2.55 -5.75
N ASP A 93 -17.11 -3.76 -5.33
CA ASP A 93 -17.44 -4.99 -6.04
C ASP A 93 -17.68 -6.18 -5.07
N PRO A 94 -18.87 -6.25 -4.44
CA PRO A 94 -19.21 -7.31 -3.50
C PRO A 94 -19.54 -8.65 -4.18
N LEU A 95 -19.57 -8.70 -5.53
CA LEU A 95 -19.94 -9.89 -6.31
C LEU A 95 -18.78 -10.46 -7.13
N ALA A 96 -17.74 -9.67 -7.45
CA ALA A 96 -16.47 -10.20 -7.86
C ALA A 96 -15.72 -10.72 -6.63
N VAL A 97 -16.03 -11.95 -6.22
CA VAL A 97 -15.08 -12.77 -5.47
C VAL A 97 -13.97 -13.16 -6.44
N ASP A 98 -13.23 -12.16 -6.93
CA ASP A 98 -12.09 -12.34 -7.79
C ASP A 98 -10.94 -12.79 -6.89
N LEU A 99 -10.71 -14.11 -6.89
CA LEU A 99 -9.62 -14.73 -6.14
C LEU A 99 -8.31 -14.73 -6.93
N ASP A 100 -8.28 -14.10 -8.11
CA ASP A 100 -7.05 -13.91 -8.87
C ASP A 100 -6.07 -13.06 -8.04
N PRO A 101 -4.92 -13.63 -7.63
CA PRO A 101 -3.97 -12.95 -6.77
C PRO A 101 -3.47 -11.63 -7.35
N ASP A 102 -3.30 -11.53 -8.67
CA ASP A 102 -2.77 -10.33 -9.32
C ASP A 102 -3.80 -9.21 -9.34
N ARG A 103 -5.08 -9.56 -9.53
CA ARG A 103 -6.18 -8.59 -9.45
C ARG A 103 -6.41 -8.12 -8.03
N VAL A 104 -6.32 -9.01 -7.04
CA VAL A 104 -6.40 -8.63 -5.61
C VAL A 104 -5.27 -7.68 -5.22
N ARG A 105 -4.03 -7.97 -5.65
CA ARG A 105 -2.87 -7.09 -5.40
C ARG A 105 -3.05 -5.73 -6.07
N LEU A 106 -3.47 -5.71 -7.35
CA LEU A 106 -3.72 -4.47 -8.08
C LEU A 106 -4.81 -3.63 -7.41
N ALA A 107 -5.90 -4.25 -6.98
CA ALA A 107 -6.99 -3.58 -6.27
C ALA A 107 -6.50 -2.99 -4.93
N ALA A 108 -5.72 -3.75 -4.16
CA ALA A 108 -5.16 -3.29 -2.88
C ALA A 108 -4.20 -2.11 -3.04
N VAL A 109 -3.28 -2.16 -4.02
CA VAL A 109 -2.35 -1.05 -4.28
C VAL A 109 -3.09 0.19 -4.78
N THR A 110 -4.04 0.02 -5.69
CA THR A 110 -4.88 1.12 -6.19
C THR A 110 -5.69 1.75 -5.06
N ALA A 111 -6.22 0.94 -4.14
CA ALA A 111 -6.94 1.38 -2.97
C ALA A 111 -6.12 2.29 -2.04
N VAL A 112 -4.87 1.91 -1.79
CA VAL A 112 -3.94 2.71 -0.96
C VAL A 112 -3.64 4.05 -1.63
N HIS A 113 -3.30 4.04 -2.92
CA HIS A 113 -3.05 5.26 -3.69
C HIS A 113 -4.25 6.20 -3.66
N ALA A 114 -5.46 5.67 -3.86
CA ALA A 114 -6.72 6.42 -3.81
C ALA A 114 -6.91 7.17 -2.49
N CYS A 115 -6.74 6.43 -1.39
CA CYS A 115 -6.95 6.97 -0.05
C CYS A 115 -5.92 8.06 0.24
N LEU A 116 -4.65 7.85 -0.14
CA LEU A 116 -3.60 8.85 0.05
C LEU A 116 -3.82 10.09 -0.82
N ALA A 117 -4.19 9.91 -2.10
CA ALA A 117 -4.50 11.02 -2.99
C ALA A 117 -5.64 11.89 -2.46
N SER A 118 -6.66 11.29 -1.82
CA SER A 118 -7.76 12.05 -1.21
C SER A 118 -7.35 12.93 -0.02
N THR A 119 -6.18 12.68 0.57
CA THR A 119 -5.63 13.51 1.66
C THR A 119 -4.76 14.64 1.14
N ALA A 120 -4.23 14.54 -0.08
CA ALA A 120 -3.37 15.56 -0.67
C ALA A 120 -4.20 16.72 -1.24
N PRO A 121 -3.75 17.98 -1.09
CA PRO A 121 -4.40 19.12 -1.73
C PRO A 121 -4.27 19.05 -3.26
N GLU A 122 -5.27 19.56 -4.01
CA GLU A 122 -5.26 19.56 -5.49
C GLU A 122 -3.99 20.18 -6.08
N ALA A 123 -3.44 21.22 -5.46
CA ALA A 123 -2.19 21.87 -5.87
C ALA A 123 -0.96 20.95 -5.79
N ALA A 124 -1.00 19.89 -4.99
CA ALA A 124 0.04 18.87 -4.92
C ALA A 124 -0.16 17.74 -5.95
N LEU A 125 -1.36 17.63 -6.53
CA LEU A 125 -1.72 16.62 -7.53
C LEU A 125 -1.53 17.12 -8.97
N SER A 126 -1.38 18.43 -9.19
CA SER A 126 -1.18 19.00 -10.52
C SER A 126 0.25 18.74 -11.03
N GLY A 127 0.39 17.87 -12.04
CA GLY A 127 1.63 17.71 -12.82
C GLY A 127 2.01 16.28 -13.20
N ASP A 128 1.52 15.26 -12.50
CA ASP A 128 1.74 13.85 -12.85
C ASP A 128 0.63 12.96 -12.23
N PRO A 129 -0.21 12.27 -13.03
CA PRO A 129 -1.33 11.48 -12.52
C PRO A 129 -0.92 10.16 -11.84
N VAL A 130 0.38 9.81 -11.82
CA VAL A 130 0.91 8.64 -11.10
C VAL A 130 1.79 9.15 -9.96
N ALA A 131 1.16 9.75 -8.96
CA ALA A 131 1.88 10.31 -7.82
C ALA A 131 2.43 9.19 -6.92
N ASP A 132 3.76 9.18 -6.79
CA ASP A 132 4.55 8.32 -5.90
C ASP A 132 3.99 8.35 -4.45
N VAL A 133 3.73 7.18 -3.85
CA VAL A 133 3.11 7.06 -2.50
C VAL A 133 3.77 7.93 -1.43
N PRO A 134 5.12 7.96 -1.29
CA PRO A 134 5.80 8.89 -0.40
C PRO A 134 5.44 10.36 -0.66
N ALA A 135 5.36 10.78 -1.92
CA ALA A 135 5.02 12.15 -2.28
C ALA A 135 3.55 12.48 -1.91
N LEU A 136 2.61 11.57 -2.18
CA LEU A 136 1.21 11.72 -1.80
C LEU A 136 1.03 11.82 -0.28
N LEU A 137 1.72 10.94 0.47
CA LEU A 137 1.65 10.95 1.94
C LEU A 137 2.20 12.25 2.50
N LEU A 138 3.37 12.72 2.03
CA LEU A 138 3.91 14.01 2.48
C LEU A 138 3.03 15.18 2.10
N ALA A 139 2.44 15.16 0.90
CA ALA A 139 1.54 16.21 0.46
C ALA A 139 0.30 16.31 1.35
N GLY A 140 -0.29 15.17 1.70
CA GLY A 140 -1.44 15.12 2.62
C GLY A 140 -1.09 15.56 4.04
N LEU A 141 0.08 15.18 4.56
CA LEU A 141 0.52 15.56 5.91
C LEU A 141 0.92 17.04 6.02
N ARG A 142 1.55 17.61 4.98
CA ARG A 142 2.05 19.00 5.00
C ARG A 142 1.07 20.02 4.44
N GLY A 143 0.05 19.58 3.70
CA GLY A 143 -0.88 20.46 3.00
C GLY A 143 -0.24 21.21 1.82
N GLY A 144 0.80 20.66 1.20
CA GLY A 144 1.51 21.31 0.09
C GLY A 144 2.50 20.40 -0.64
N ARG A 145 3.12 20.91 -1.70
CA ARG A 145 4.04 20.11 -2.54
C ARG A 145 5.33 19.77 -1.76
N PRO A 146 5.70 18.48 -1.63
CA PRO A 146 6.89 18.08 -0.90
C PRO A 146 8.18 18.38 -1.68
N SER A 147 9.29 18.56 -0.96
CA SER A 147 10.61 18.69 -1.57
C SER A 147 11.16 17.32 -1.96
N ARG A 148 11.99 17.25 -3.01
CA ARG A 148 12.59 15.98 -3.47
C ARG A 148 13.38 15.26 -2.36
N PRO A 149 14.22 15.93 -1.55
CA PRO A 149 14.90 15.27 -0.44
C PRO A 149 13.96 14.65 0.61
N ASP A 150 12.84 15.31 0.91
CA ASP A 150 11.86 14.78 1.86
C ASP A 150 11.16 13.52 1.32
N VAL A 151 10.81 13.52 0.03
CA VAL A 151 10.20 12.37 -0.64
C VAL A 151 11.18 11.20 -0.62
N GLU A 152 12.46 11.45 -0.91
CA GLU A 152 13.51 10.42 -0.90
C GLU A 152 13.70 9.83 0.50
N LEU A 153 13.77 10.67 1.54
CA LEU A 153 13.86 10.22 2.92
C LEU A 153 12.66 9.36 3.32
N LEU A 154 11.45 9.81 3.00
CA LEU A 154 10.25 9.04 3.30
C LEU A 154 10.19 7.73 2.52
N ARG A 155 10.65 7.72 1.26
CA ARG A 155 10.77 6.49 0.46
C ARG A 155 11.65 5.46 1.17
N VAL A 156 12.82 5.88 1.66
CA VAL A 156 13.72 5.00 2.42
C VAL A 156 13.02 4.47 3.68
N LEU A 157 12.40 5.36 4.45
CA LEU A 157 11.70 4.98 5.68
C LEU A 157 10.57 3.99 5.42
N LEU A 158 9.68 4.27 4.44
CA LEU A 158 8.55 3.41 4.12
C LEU A 158 8.99 2.05 3.54
N THR A 159 10.12 1.99 2.85
CA THR A 159 10.68 0.71 2.36
C THR A 159 11.26 -0.12 3.51
N ALA A 160 11.74 0.53 4.58
CA ALA A 160 12.46 -0.08 5.70
C ALA A 160 11.63 -0.34 6.97
N LEU A 161 10.30 -0.15 6.92
CA LEU A 161 9.38 -0.38 8.05
C LEU A 161 9.12 -1.87 8.35
#